data_AF-A0A0L7L163-F1
#
_entry.id   AF-A0A0L7L163-F1
#
_cell.length_a   1.000
_cell.length_b   1.000
_cell.length_c   1.000
_cell.angle_alpha   90.00
_cell.angle_beta   90.00
_cell.angle_gamma   90.00
#
_symmetry.space_group_name_H-M   'P 1'
#
loop_
_entity.id
_entity.type
_entity.pdbx_description
1 polymer ?
#
loop_
_entity_poly.entity_id
_entity_poly.type
_entity_poly.pdbx_seq_one_letter_code
_entity_poly.pdbx_strand_id
1 'polypeptide(L)'
;SYAGPQFRRIRAGSTVRNAGGAIVYISQVYNHPTYDLSTRDGDITVARLSSPLSFSPLVQQGVIINQGGFIPDNLSVMHAGWGDTTETGSTSPVLRDVAINTINNELCRERYRVAPRTACSASSIPNRIVGGEPTTIDRYPSIVQVDFLGVWTGTWGHSCAATILNSVYVLSAAHCFAGLFYGGPQFRRIRAGSTDRNTGGVIVNVAQVYNHPSYGMNAADGDISVVRLVSQLSYTPVVQASSIINQGGVLPDNMPVVHAGWGHTAQSGVASPVLRDVTIFTVNNELCRVRYLGAPRPGVVTENMICAGILDVGGKDACQGDSGGPLYYGDILVGVVSWGEGCAQAEFPGVSTRVASYTDWIVATAVDFLGVFSGVWGQSCAASILTSRHVVSAAHCFDGWWAYNHPSYGTNGYDGDISVIALVDALTYTPVVQPVTVMSQGSNIPDNLPVQGGSASPELLDVTIFTVNNEECARRYLGAPWPGTVTENMICAGILDVGGKDACQGDSGGPLYYGDILVGIVSWGQGCAQAVYPGVSTRVASYTDWIVATAV
;
A
#
# COMPACT_ATOMS: atom_id res chain seq x y z
N SER A 1 6.69 47.80 26.41
CA SER A 1 6.05 46.64 27.06
C SER A 1 5.23 45.90 26.02
N TYR A 2 5.42 44.58 25.95
CA TYR A 2 5.10 43.63 24.87
C TYR A 2 5.87 43.82 23.55
N ALA A 3 6.83 42.92 23.32
CA ALA A 3 7.72 42.87 22.17
C ALA A 3 7.30 41.71 21.25
N GLY A 4 7.10 42.03 19.96
CA GLY A 4 6.94 41.08 18.85
C GLY A 4 7.85 41.50 17.68
N PRO A 5 8.00 40.67 16.63
CA PRO A 5 9.04 40.83 15.62
C PRO A 5 8.85 42.13 14.83
N GLN A 6 9.93 42.88 14.66
CA GLN A 6 9.94 44.18 14.00
C GLN A 6 9.77 44.02 12.48
N PHE A 7 8.56 44.21 11.95
CA PHE A 7 8.36 44.38 10.52
C PHE A 7 9.04 45.67 10.04
N ARG A 8 10.08 45.53 9.18
CA ARG A 8 10.77 46.68 8.58
C ARG A 8 9.88 47.30 7.49
N ARG A 9 9.49 48.56 7.66
CA ARG A 9 8.70 49.29 6.65
C ARG A 9 9.62 49.88 5.58
N ILE A 10 9.23 49.74 4.32
CA ILE A 10 9.81 50.48 3.19
C ILE A 10 9.45 51.96 3.35
N ARG A 11 10.43 52.86 3.35
CA ARG A 11 10.25 54.32 3.48
C ARG A 11 11.14 55.06 2.49
N ALA A 12 10.88 56.35 2.29
CA ALA A 12 11.85 57.22 1.63
C ALA A 12 13.20 57.14 2.37
N GLY A 13 14.29 56.96 1.62
CA GLY A 13 15.63 56.68 2.16
C GLY A 13 15.96 55.20 2.36
N SER A 14 14.99 54.27 2.25
CA SER A 14 15.27 52.83 2.17
C SER A 14 15.99 52.48 0.87
N THR A 15 16.74 51.38 0.87
CA THR A 15 17.49 50.89 -0.30
C THR A 15 16.81 49.69 -0.95
N VAL A 16 16.84 49.65 -2.28
CA VAL A 16 16.49 48.47 -3.08
C VAL A 16 17.79 47.87 -3.60
N ARG A 17 17.96 46.56 -3.42
CA ARG A 17 19.08 45.79 -3.99
C ARG A 17 18.53 44.87 -5.08
N ASN A 18 19.14 44.88 -6.26
CA ASN A 18 18.80 43.93 -7.33
C ASN A 18 19.72 42.68 -7.29
N ALA A 19 19.38 41.66 -8.09
CA ALA A 19 20.17 40.44 -8.19
C ALA A 19 21.60 40.66 -8.73
N GLY A 20 21.85 41.77 -9.44
CA GLY A 20 23.18 42.21 -9.88
C GLY A 20 23.98 42.99 -8.84
N GLY A 21 23.48 43.12 -7.61
CA GLY A 21 24.15 43.80 -6.49
C GLY A 21 24.07 45.33 -6.49
N ALA A 22 23.38 45.94 -7.46
CA ALA A 22 23.20 47.39 -7.49
C ALA A 22 22.24 47.84 -6.39
N ILE A 23 22.58 48.95 -5.72
CA ILE A 23 21.79 49.54 -4.64
C ILE A 23 21.28 50.91 -5.10
N VAL A 24 19.97 51.12 -5.02
CA VAL A 24 19.31 52.41 -5.33
C VAL A 24 18.43 52.84 -4.17
N TYR A 25 18.41 54.15 -3.87
CA TYR A 25 17.56 54.69 -2.82
C TYR A 25 16.13 54.92 -3.31
N ILE A 26 15.17 54.71 -2.42
CA ILE A 26 13.77 55.06 -2.63
C ILE A 26 13.58 56.54 -2.31
N SER A 27 13.13 57.32 -3.30
CA SER A 27 12.84 58.75 -3.13
C SER A 27 11.44 59.00 -2.60
N GLN A 28 10.47 58.15 -2.95
CA GLN A 28 9.08 58.29 -2.52
C GLN A 28 8.35 56.93 -2.51
N VAL A 29 7.33 56.79 -1.66
CA VAL A 29 6.51 55.58 -1.51
C VAL A 29 5.03 55.96 -1.67
N TYR A 30 4.29 55.18 -2.44
CA TYR A 30 2.86 55.34 -2.72
C TYR A 30 2.13 54.05 -2.35
N ASN A 31 1.52 54.01 -1.17
CA ASN A 31 0.67 52.89 -0.75
C ASN A 31 -0.67 52.94 -1.49
N HIS A 32 -1.29 51.79 -1.69
CA HIS A 32 -2.64 51.74 -2.26
C HIS A 32 -3.65 52.49 -1.37
N PRO A 33 -4.58 53.29 -1.94
CA PRO A 33 -5.55 54.06 -1.14
C PRO A 33 -6.48 53.21 -0.28
N THR A 34 -6.70 51.95 -0.65
CA THR A 34 -7.54 51.00 0.11
C THR A 34 -6.74 50.17 1.11
N TYR A 35 -5.45 50.46 1.33
CA TYR A 35 -4.64 49.69 2.26
C TYR A 35 -5.22 49.76 3.68
N ASP A 36 -5.59 48.58 4.21
CA ASP A 36 -6.13 48.44 5.55
C ASP A 36 -5.10 47.76 6.46
N LEU A 37 -4.73 48.45 7.55
CA LEU A 37 -3.73 47.97 8.51
C LEU A 37 -4.18 46.76 9.32
N SER A 38 -5.49 46.54 9.47
CA SER A 38 -6.08 45.49 10.28
C SER A 38 -6.25 44.18 9.50
N THR A 39 -6.74 44.28 8.26
CA THR A 39 -6.96 43.11 7.39
C THR A 39 -5.77 42.83 6.50
N ARG A 40 -4.84 43.78 6.35
CA ARG A 40 -3.80 43.79 5.32
C ARG A 40 -4.36 43.79 3.90
N ASP A 41 -5.64 44.13 3.73
CA ASP A 41 -6.21 44.25 2.41
C ASP A 41 -5.57 45.43 1.67
N GLY A 42 -5.34 45.28 0.37
CA GLY A 42 -4.62 46.27 -0.43
C GLY A 42 -3.15 46.50 -0.03
N ASP A 43 -2.46 45.52 0.55
CA ASP A 43 -1.03 45.58 0.93
C ASP A 43 -0.08 45.59 -0.28
N ILE A 44 -0.21 46.64 -1.10
CA ILE A 44 0.64 46.91 -2.25
C ILE A 44 1.11 48.36 -2.20
N THR A 45 2.38 48.57 -2.55
CA THR A 45 2.98 49.90 -2.66
C THR A 45 3.79 50.02 -3.93
N VAL A 46 3.80 51.23 -4.50
CA VAL A 46 4.72 51.62 -5.57
C VAL A 46 5.81 52.50 -4.97
N ALA A 47 7.07 52.17 -5.19
CA ALA A 47 8.21 52.96 -4.72
C ALA A 47 8.86 53.68 -5.91
N ARG A 48 9.01 55.00 -5.82
CA ARG A 48 9.80 55.78 -6.77
C ARG A 48 11.26 55.69 -6.38
N LEU A 49 12.12 55.32 -7.32
CA LEU A 49 13.56 55.31 -7.13
C LEU A 49 14.15 56.72 -7.30
N SER A 50 15.25 56.98 -6.62
CA SER A 50 16.03 58.22 -6.72
C SER A 50 16.76 58.36 -8.06
N SER A 51 17.09 57.24 -8.70
CA SER A 51 17.63 57.16 -10.05
C SER A 51 17.02 55.96 -10.79
N PRO A 52 16.94 55.99 -12.14
CA PRO A 52 16.48 54.84 -12.92
C PRO A 52 17.39 53.63 -12.75
N LEU A 53 16.81 52.43 -12.71
CA LEU A 53 17.56 51.18 -12.82
C LEU A 53 17.90 50.89 -14.28
N SER A 54 19.08 50.33 -14.52
CA SER A 54 19.43 49.77 -15.83
C SER A 54 18.90 48.34 -15.93
N PHE A 55 18.11 48.05 -16.97
CA PHE A 55 17.69 46.69 -17.26
C PHE A 55 18.86 45.85 -17.77
N SER A 56 18.87 44.57 -17.41
CA SER A 56 19.88 43.59 -17.78
C SER A 56 19.24 42.19 -17.80
N PRO A 57 19.95 41.14 -18.23
CA PRO A 57 19.42 39.77 -18.12
C PRO A 57 18.96 39.38 -16.71
N LEU A 58 19.58 39.98 -15.67
CA LEU A 58 19.26 39.75 -14.25
C LEU A 58 18.24 40.77 -13.69
N VAL A 59 17.88 41.80 -14.46
CA VAL A 59 16.98 42.88 -14.04
C VAL A 59 16.05 43.19 -15.19
N GLN A 60 14.86 42.60 -15.18
CA GLN A 60 13.88 42.71 -16.25
C GLN A 60 12.60 43.39 -15.76
N GLN A 61 11.80 43.92 -16.69
CA GLN A 61 10.49 44.47 -16.38
C GLN A 61 9.51 43.34 -16.07
N GLY A 62 8.84 43.40 -14.90
CA GLY A 62 7.77 42.49 -14.55
C GLY A 62 6.48 42.79 -15.32
N VAL A 63 5.71 41.75 -15.65
CA VAL A 63 4.38 41.88 -16.25
C VAL A 63 3.33 41.97 -15.15
N ILE A 64 2.48 42.99 -15.21
CA ILE A 64 1.35 43.17 -14.28
C ILE A 64 0.09 42.68 -14.98
N ILE A 65 -0.67 41.81 -14.31
CA ILE A 65 -1.96 41.31 -14.80
C ILE A 65 -2.97 42.48 -14.82
N ASN A 66 -3.78 42.56 -15.89
CA ASN A 66 -4.82 43.59 -16.00
C ASN A 66 -5.84 43.51 -14.85
N GLN A 67 -6.45 44.65 -14.53
CA GLN A 67 -7.53 44.68 -13.53
C GLN A 67 -8.66 43.72 -13.91
N GLY A 68 -9.08 42.90 -12.94
CA GLY A 68 -10.08 41.84 -13.15
C GLY A 68 -9.52 40.53 -13.73
N GLY A 69 -8.20 40.44 -13.96
CA GLY A 69 -7.55 39.19 -14.33
C GLY A 69 -7.67 38.13 -13.23
N PHE A 70 -7.98 36.90 -13.62
CA PHE A 70 -8.17 35.77 -12.73
C PHE A 70 -6.96 34.84 -12.77
N ILE A 71 -6.47 34.45 -11.59
CA ILE A 71 -5.45 33.42 -11.45
C ILE A 71 -6.16 32.13 -11.00
N PRO A 72 -6.10 31.03 -11.78
CA PRO A 72 -6.73 29.77 -11.41
C PRO A 72 -6.19 29.21 -10.10
N ASP A 73 -7.02 28.43 -9.41
CA ASP A 73 -6.59 27.60 -8.29
C ASP A 73 -5.63 26.49 -8.78
N ASN A 74 -4.70 26.07 -7.92
CA ASN A 74 -3.67 25.07 -8.19
C ASN A 74 -2.70 25.41 -9.36
N LEU A 75 -2.60 26.68 -9.72
CA LEU A 75 -1.57 27.16 -10.63
C LEU A 75 -0.23 27.21 -9.88
N SER A 76 0.79 26.56 -10.43
CA SER A 76 2.15 26.69 -9.90
C SER A 76 2.69 28.09 -10.18
N VAL A 77 3.00 28.82 -9.12
CA VAL A 77 3.55 30.18 -9.13
C VAL A 77 4.88 30.19 -8.37
N MET A 78 5.75 31.13 -8.73
CA MET A 78 7.03 31.30 -8.06
C MET A 78 6.95 32.49 -7.10
N HIS A 79 7.36 32.29 -5.85
CA HIS A 79 7.56 33.36 -4.88
C HIS A 79 9.07 33.50 -4.61
N ALA A 80 9.60 34.73 -4.70
CA ALA A 80 11.02 34.99 -4.51
C ALA A 80 11.27 36.16 -3.54
N GLY A 81 12.33 36.06 -2.75
CA GLY A 81 12.72 37.10 -1.79
C GLY A 81 13.97 36.77 -0.99
N TRP A 82 14.34 37.69 -0.09
CA TRP A 82 15.46 37.57 0.86
C TRP A 82 14.96 37.32 2.30
N GLY A 83 13.77 36.72 2.44
CA GLY A 83 13.14 36.44 3.73
C GLY A 83 13.87 35.39 4.56
N ASP A 84 13.37 35.14 5.76
CA ASP A 84 13.85 34.05 6.61
C ASP A 84 13.55 32.70 5.93
N THR A 85 14.52 31.80 5.90
CA THR A 85 14.35 30.45 5.30
C THR A 85 13.72 29.45 6.28
N THR A 86 13.51 29.86 7.52
CA THR A 86 12.85 29.11 8.59
C THR A 86 12.06 30.09 9.46
N GLU A 87 11.05 29.62 10.20
CA GLU A 87 10.14 30.48 10.99
C GLU A 87 10.85 31.32 12.07
N THR A 88 11.99 30.84 12.58
CA THR A 88 12.84 31.55 13.56
C THR A 88 14.22 31.92 13.00
N GLY A 89 14.36 31.83 11.67
CA GLY A 89 15.61 32.02 10.96
C GLY A 89 16.06 33.48 10.88
N SER A 90 17.15 33.69 10.13
CA SER A 90 17.60 35.03 9.75
C SER A 90 17.43 35.22 8.25
N THR A 91 17.20 36.48 7.86
CA THR A 91 16.92 36.85 6.47
C THR A 91 18.04 36.38 5.56
N SER A 92 17.71 35.71 4.46
CA SER A 92 18.71 35.20 3.54
C SER A 92 19.55 36.34 2.92
N PRO A 93 20.89 36.24 2.90
CA PRO A 93 21.73 37.25 2.27
C PRO A 93 21.72 37.16 0.73
N VAL A 94 21.14 36.09 0.18
CA VAL A 94 21.02 35.81 -1.25
C VAL A 94 19.55 35.67 -1.63
N LEU A 95 19.22 35.99 -2.89
CA LEU A 95 17.85 35.85 -3.39
C LEU A 95 17.47 34.36 -3.38
N ARG A 96 16.32 34.04 -2.82
CA ARG A 96 15.74 32.70 -2.82
C ARG A 96 14.40 32.73 -3.55
N ASP A 97 14.03 31.60 -4.12
CA ASP A 97 12.75 31.37 -4.75
C ASP A 97 12.17 30.03 -4.33
N VAL A 98 10.86 29.91 -4.42
CA VAL A 98 10.11 28.69 -4.17
C VAL A 98 8.93 28.61 -5.13
N ALA A 99 8.71 27.43 -5.70
CA ALA A 99 7.50 27.13 -6.45
C ALA A 99 6.40 26.69 -5.47
N ILE A 100 5.26 27.37 -5.52
CA ILE A 100 4.09 27.11 -4.68
C ILE A 100 2.84 27.10 -5.55
N ASN A 101 1.79 26.38 -5.13
CA ASN A 101 0.54 26.38 -5.88
C ASN A 101 -0.45 27.39 -5.28
N THR A 102 -1.17 28.10 -6.14
CA THR A 102 -2.29 28.96 -5.72
C THR A 102 -3.38 28.12 -5.06
N ILE A 103 -4.03 28.67 -4.05
CA ILE A 103 -5.16 28.05 -3.36
C ILE A 103 -6.35 28.99 -3.35
N ASN A 104 -7.55 28.43 -3.36
CA ASN A 104 -8.77 29.22 -3.32
C ASN A 104 -8.85 30.09 -2.05
N ASN A 105 -9.36 31.32 -2.20
CA ASN A 105 -9.55 32.26 -1.09
C ASN A 105 -10.53 31.78 0.00
N GLU A 106 -11.48 30.91 -0.33
CA GLU A 106 -12.34 30.26 0.67
C GLU A 106 -11.53 29.29 1.54
N LEU A 107 -10.78 28.39 0.91
CA LEU A 107 -9.87 27.46 1.59
C LEU A 107 -8.81 28.20 2.41
N CYS A 108 -8.26 29.30 1.88
CA CYS A 108 -7.30 30.14 2.58
C CYS A 108 -7.93 30.76 3.85
N ARG A 109 -9.15 31.32 3.74
CA ARG A 109 -9.87 31.90 4.88
C ARG A 109 -10.24 30.87 5.94
N GLU A 110 -10.60 29.66 5.55
CA GLU A 110 -10.85 28.56 6.49
C GLU A 110 -9.58 28.20 7.28
N ARG A 111 -8.42 28.15 6.61
CA ARG A 111 -7.14 27.86 7.27
C ARG A 111 -6.71 28.95 8.28
N TYR A 112 -7.03 30.23 8.00
CA TYR A 112 -6.66 31.36 8.87
C TYR A 112 -7.76 31.81 9.85
N ARG A 113 -8.92 31.16 9.89
CA ARG A 113 -10.03 31.51 10.80
C ARG A 113 -9.75 31.26 12.29
N VAL A 114 -8.60 30.71 12.65
CA VAL A 114 -8.21 30.43 14.05
C VAL A 114 -7.31 31.54 14.61
N ALA A 115 -7.88 32.73 14.85
CA ALA A 115 -7.61 33.66 15.97
C ALA A 115 -8.20 35.05 15.66
N PRO A 116 -9.01 35.61 16.57
CA PRO A 116 -8.41 36.42 17.63
C PRO A 116 -8.92 36.09 19.04
N ARG A 117 -8.04 36.34 20.01
CA ARG A 117 -8.32 36.32 21.45
C ARG A 117 -9.36 37.38 21.81
N THR A 118 -10.56 36.99 22.25
CA THR A 118 -11.29 37.66 23.34
C THR A 118 -12.38 36.74 23.91
N ALA A 119 -12.55 36.82 25.23
CA ALA A 119 -13.22 35.85 26.07
C ALA A 119 -14.76 35.89 26.04
N CYS A 120 -15.34 34.73 26.34
CA CYS A 120 -16.69 34.44 26.85
C CYS A 120 -17.90 34.90 26.03
N SER A 121 -18.56 33.97 25.34
CA SER A 121 -19.77 33.28 25.85
C SER A 121 -20.46 32.42 24.76
N ALA A 122 -20.91 31.24 25.20
CA ALA A 122 -21.95 30.37 24.63
C ALA A 122 -21.62 29.45 23.43
N SER A 123 -21.69 28.15 23.77
CA SER A 123 -21.95 26.96 22.94
C SER A 123 -20.90 26.53 21.92
N SER A 124 -19.86 25.85 22.44
CA SER A 124 -19.00 24.96 21.67
C SER A 124 -19.73 23.65 21.35
N ILE A 125 -20.10 23.44 20.09
CA ILE A 125 -20.29 22.09 19.56
C ILE A 125 -18.87 21.51 19.36
N PRO A 126 -18.51 20.40 20.02
CA PRO A 126 -17.14 19.89 19.95
C PRO A 126 -16.90 19.16 18.61
N ASN A 127 -16.18 19.80 17.69
CA ASN A 127 -15.60 19.18 16.49
C ASN A 127 -14.51 18.18 16.90
N ARG A 128 -14.65 16.89 16.55
CA ARG A 128 -13.84 15.85 17.17
C ARG A 128 -13.60 14.61 16.27
N ILE A 129 -12.52 14.66 15.47
CA ILE A 129 -11.20 13.93 15.38
C ILE A 129 -10.18 15.03 15.77
N VAL A 130 -8.97 14.78 16.30
CA VAL A 130 -8.14 15.90 16.80
C VAL A 130 -7.87 16.89 15.65
N GLY A 131 -8.49 18.07 15.70
CA GLY A 131 -8.46 19.09 14.64
C GLY A 131 -9.02 18.69 13.26
N GLY A 132 -9.70 17.54 13.13
CA GLY A 132 -10.35 17.09 11.88
C GLY A 132 -11.81 17.56 11.77
N GLU A 133 -12.41 17.47 10.58
CA GLU A 133 -13.79 17.90 10.29
C GLU A 133 -14.73 16.70 10.04
N PRO A 134 -16.06 16.83 10.24
CA PRO A 134 -17.01 15.79 9.82
C PRO A 134 -16.94 15.57 8.31
N THR A 135 -16.95 14.32 7.89
CA THR A 135 -17.00 13.91 6.48
C THR A 135 -17.99 12.76 6.30
N THR A 136 -18.17 12.30 5.06
CA THR A 136 -19.08 11.20 4.74
C THR A 136 -18.35 10.05 4.07
N ILE A 137 -18.95 8.86 4.16
CA ILE A 137 -18.41 7.67 3.51
C ILE A 137 -18.33 7.80 1.99
N ASP A 138 -19.14 8.69 1.38
CA ASP A 138 -19.09 8.99 -0.07
C ASP A 138 -17.71 9.52 -0.51
N ARG A 139 -17.00 10.21 0.38
CA ARG A 139 -15.66 10.75 0.08
C ARG A 139 -14.55 9.72 0.26
N TYR A 140 -14.77 8.73 1.12
CA TYR A 140 -13.79 7.69 1.44
C TYR A 140 -14.42 6.31 1.35
N PRO A 141 -14.94 5.88 0.19
CA PRO A 141 -15.74 4.65 0.08
C PRO A 141 -14.93 3.37 0.37
N SER A 142 -13.61 3.47 0.48
CA SER A 142 -12.71 2.38 0.83
C SER A 142 -12.42 2.20 2.32
N ILE A 143 -12.73 3.18 3.19
CA ILE A 143 -12.52 3.00 4.63
C ILE A 143 -13.63 2.12 5.22
N VAL A 144 -13.26 1.23 6.13
CA VAL A 144 -14.20 0.37 6.87
C VAL A 144 -13.90 0.37 8.36
N GLN A 145 -14.94 0.13 9.15
CA GLN A 145 -14.85 -0.01 10.60
C GLN A 145 -14.48 -1.46 10.95
N VAL A 146 -13.49 -1.66 11.82
CA VAL A 146 -13.18 -2.96 12.44
C VAL A 146 -13.82 -2.99 13.83
N ASP A 147 -14.79 -3.88 13.99
CA ASP A 147 -15.51 -4.11 15.23
C ASP A 147 -14.86 -5.23 16.05
N PHE A 148 -14.78 -5.04 17.35
CA PHE A 148 -14.42 -6.06 18.34
C PHE A 148 -15.66 -6.48 19.15
N LEU A 149 -15.77 -7.79 19.39
CA LEU A 149 -16.74 -8.34 20.34
C LEU A 149 -16.16 -8.33 21.76
N GLY A 150 -16.67 -7.46 22.63
CA GLY A 150 -16.27 -7.39 24.03
C GLY A 150 -16.57 -8.69 24.76
N VAL A 151 -15.53 -9.42 25.18
CA VAL A 151 -15.64 -10.75 25.80
C VAL A 151 -16.51 -10.74 27.08
N TRP A 152 -16.45 -9.64 27.83
CA TRP A 152 -17.21 -9.48 29.08
C TRP A 152 -18.60 -8.88 28.90
N THR A 153 -18.81 -8.10 27.83
CA THR A 153 -20.05 -7.35 27.60
C THR A 153 -20.96 -8.02 26.59
N GLY A 154 -20.43 -8.93 25.76
CA GLY A 154 -21.17 -9.55 24.64
C GLY A 154 -21.56 -8.55 23.55
N THR A 155 -20.99 -7.34 23.56
CA THR A 155 -21.36 -6.25 22.65
C THR A 155 -20.27 -5.99 21.63
N TRP A 156 -20.67 -5.77 20.39
CA TRP A 156 -19.77 -5.31 19.33
C TRP A 156 -19.55 -3.80 19.42
N GLY A 157 -18.30 -3.36 19.20
CA GLY A 157 -17.98 -1.95 19.08
C GLY A 157 -16.72 -1.70 18.27
N HIS A 158 -16.66 -0.50 17.68
CA HIS A 158 -15.50 0.01 16.97
C HIS A 158 -14.21 -0.10 17.82
N SER A 159 -13.18 -0.73 17.26
CA SER A 159 -11.86 -0.83 17.87
C SER A 159 -10.73 -0.33 16.98
N CYS A 160 -10.87 -0.49 15.66
CA CYS A 160 -9.89 -0.11 14.64
C CYS A 160 -10.62 0.26 13.34
N ALA A 161 -9.88 0.73 12.36
CA ALA A 161 -10.31 0.88 10.98
C ALA A 161 -9.49 -0.03 10.05
N ALA A 162 -9.93 -0.16 8.80
CA ALA A 162 -9.23 -0.86 7.73
C ALA A 162 -9.57 -0.23 6.37
N THR A 163 -8.89 -0.66 5.31
CA THR A 163 -9.11 -0.21 3.93
C THR A 163 -9.45 -1.37 3.01
N ILE A 164 -10.46 -1.24 2.17
CA ILE A 164 -10.84 -2.26 1.19
C ILE A 164 -9.76 -2.38 0.11
N LEU A 165 -9.19 -3.58 -0.06
CA LEU A 165 -8.26 -3.90 -1.14
C LEU A 165 -9.00 -4.43 -2.37
N ASN A 166 -9.95 -5.35 -2.15
CA ASN A 166 -10.83 -5.91 -3.17
C ASN A 166 -12.15 -6.35 -2.52
N SER A 167 -12.99 -7.10 -3.23
CA SER A 167 -14.32 -7.48 -2.72
C SER A 167 -14.25 -8.42 -1.50
N VAL A 168 -13.14 -9.11 -1.25
CA VAL A 168 -13.02 -10.12 -0.19
C VAL A 168 -11.87 -9.87 0.79
N TYR A 169 -10.97 -8.92 0.51
CA TYR A 169 -9.85 -8.55 1.38
C TYR A 169 -9.88 -7.09 1.81
N VAL A 170 -9.54 -6.86 3.09
CA VAL A 170 -9.25 -5.53 3.64
C VAL A 170 -7.85 -5.51 4.24
N LEU A 171 -7.21 -4.33 4.24
CA LEU A 171 -5.90 -4.07 4.82
C LEU A 171 -6.05 -3.28 6.12
N SER A 172 -5.33 -3.71 7.16
CA SER A 172 -5.34 -3.07 8.48
C SER A 172 -3.98 -3.18 9.16
N ALA A 173 -3.84 -2.60 10.35
CA ALA A 173 -2.70 -2.85 11.24
C ALA A 173 -2.79 -4.25 11.88
N ALA A 174 -1.65 -4.92 12.07
CA ALA A 174 -1.55 -6.24 12.70
C ALA A 174 -1.91 -6.21 14.18
N HIS A 175 -1.61 -5.13 14.90
CA HIS A 175 -1.95 -5.00 16.31
C HIS A 175 -3.47 -5.01 16.57
N CYS A 176 -4.29 -4.68 15.56
CA CYS A 176 -5.74 -4.80 15.64
C CYS A 176 -6.21 -6.27 15.67
N PHE A 177 -5.38 -7.21 15.21
CA PHE A 177 -5.68 -8.64 15.06
C PHE A 177 -4.62 -9.53 15.73
N ALA A 178 -3.97 -9.04 16.78
CA ALA A 178 -2.96 -9.77 17.52
C ALA A 178 -3.01 -9.45 19.02
N GLY A 179 -2.26 -10.21 19.81
CA GLY A 179 -2.10 -9.99 21.25
C GLY A 179 -3.19 -10.62 22.13
N LEU A 180 -3.08 -10.38 23.44
CA LEU A 180 -3.86 -11.05 24.48
C LEU A 180 -5.38 -10.85 24.37
N PHE A 181 -5.84 -9.79 23.71
CA PHE A 181 -7.25 -9.47 23.54
C PHE A 181 -7.80 -9.82 22.15
N TYR A 182 -6.99 -10.44 21.29
CA TYR A 182 -7.45 -11.02 20.04
C TYR A 182 -7.78 -12.50 20.24
N GLY A 183 -9.07 -12.80 20.42
CA GLY A 183 -9.56 -14.17 20.60
C GLY A 183 -9.70 -14.99 19.32
N GLY A 184 -9.25 -14.47 18.18
CA GLY A 184 -9.40 -15.07 16.85
C GLY A 184 -10.38 -14.32 15.91
N PRO A 185 -10.49 -14.77 14.65
CA PRO A 185 -11.31 -14.13 13.60
C PRO A 185 -12.76 -13.88 14.02
N GLN A 186 -13.35 -14.79 14.79
CA GLN A 186 -14.74 -14.71 15.27
C GLN A 186 -15.02 -13.53 16.22
N PHE A 187 -13.99 -12.88 16.77
CA PHE A 187 -14.11 -11.68 17.59
C PHE A 187 -13.86 -10.40 16.80
N ARG A 188 -13.80 -10.50 15.47
CA ARG A 188 -13.64 -9.37 14.54
C ARG A 188 -14.69 -9.43 13.44
N ARG A 189 -15.21 -8.26 13.08
CA ARG A 189 -16.06 -8.10 11.89
C ARG A 189 -15.82 -6.72 11.30
N ILE A 190 -16.13 -6.61 10.02
CA ILE A 190 -15.97 -5.38 9.23
C ILE A 190 -17.34 -4.76 9.01
N ARG A 191 -17.44 -3.44 9.15
CA ARG A 191 -18.61 -2.66 8.69
C ARG A 191 -18.15 -1.70 7.59
N ALA A 192 -18.69 -1.90 6.39
CA ALA A 192 -18.41 -1.08 5.21
C ALA A 192 -19.61 -0.19 4.85
N GLY A 193 -19.36 0.96 4.22
CA GLY A 193 -20.43 1.80 3.66
C GLY A 193 -21.27 2.57 4.69
N SER A 194 -20.70 2.98 5.82
CA SER A 194 -21.40 3.82 6.80
C SER A 194 -20.62 5.08 7.14
N THR A 195 -21.31 6.21 7.24
CA THR A 195 -20.76 7.44 7.84
C THR A 195 -20.82 7.38 9.37
N ASP A 196 -21.81 6.71 9.93
CA ASP A 196 -22.07 6.71 11.38
C ASP A 196 -21.37 5.55 12.08
N ARG A 197 -20.60 5.85 13.12
CA ARG A 197 -19.89 4.84 13.93
C ARG A 197 -20.91 3.87 14.54
N ASN A 198 -20.63 2.57 14.44
CA ASN A 198 -21.43 1.47 15.00
C ASN A 198 -22.85 1.29 14.42
N THR A 199 -23.31 2.09 13.46
CA THR A 199 -24.64 1.95 12.85
C THR A 199 -24.56 1.99 11.33
N GLY A 200 -25.62 1.60 10.61
CA GLY A 200 -25.65 1.60 9.14
C GLY A 200 -24.65 0.65 8.47
N GLY A 201 -24.50 0.77 7.15
CA GLY A 201 -23.57 -0.03 6.35
C GLY A 201 -23.87 -1.53 6.29
N VAL A 202 -22.94 -2.28 5.72
CA VAL A 202 -22.98 -3.74 5.61
C VAL A 202 -21.96 -4.34 6.57
N ILE A 203 -22.39 -5.32 7.37
CA ILE A 203 -21.52 -6.04 8.30
C ILE A 203 -21.10 -7.37 7.68
N VAL A 204 -19.80 -7.65 7.67
CA VAL A 204 -19.23 -8.92 7.20
C VAL A 204 -18.25 -9.45 8.24
N ASN A 205 -18.35 -10.73 8.56
CA ASN A 205 -17.44 -11.37 9.51
C ASN A 205 -16.06 -11.61 8.90
N VAL A 206 -15.03 -11.68 9.75
CA VAL A 206 -13.67 -12.04 9.35
C VAL A 206 -13.56 -13.56 9.24
N ALA A 207 -13.05 -14.05 8.11
CA ALA A 207 -12.77 -15.46 7.88
C ALA A 207 -11.35 -15.80 8.34
N GLN A 208 -10.37 -15.00 7.93
CA GLN A 208 -8.96 -15.26 8.15
C GLN A 208 -8.17 -13.96 8.27
N VAL A 209 -7.07 -14.01 9.02
CA VAL A 209 -6.19 -12.88 9.26
C VAL A 209 -4.77 -13.32 8.92
N TYR A 210 -4.09 -12.53 8.10
CA TYR A 210 -2.71 -12.72 7.70
C TYR A 210 -1.90 -11.52 8.18
N ASN A 211 -1.31 -11.63 9.38
CA ASN A 211 -0.39 -10.62 9.88
C ASN A 211 0.97 -10.79 9.19
N HIS A 212 1.64 -9.67 8.88
CA HIS A 212 2.97 -9.74 8.28
C HIS A 212 3.95 -10.51 9.19
N PRO A 213 4.77 -11.44 8.66
CA PRO A 213 5.64 -12.28 9.48
C PRO A 213 6.64 -11.52 10.35
N SER A 214 7.06 -10.32 9.92
CA SER A 214 7.99 -9.49 10.68
C SER A 214 7.35 -8.72 11.85
N TYR A 215 6.01 -8.74 11.97
CA TYR A 215 5.31 -8.01 13.02
C TYR A 215 5.80 -8.44 14.41
N GLY A 216 6.25 -7.47 15.21
CA GLY A 216 6.75 -7.71 16.57
C GLY A 216 8.22 -8.14 16.65
N MET A 217 8.93 -8.33 15.53
CA MET A 217 10.37 -8.66 15.54
C MET A 217 11.25 -7.43 15.85
N ASN A 218 10.84 -6.24 15.40
CA ASN A 218 11.53 -4.97 15.65
C ASN A 218 10.52 -3.92 16.15
N ALA A 219 10.06 -4.07 17.41
CA ALA A 219 9.00 -3.23 17.99
C ALA A 219 7.70 -3.28 17.17
N ALA A 220 7.21 -2.14 16.67
CA ALA A 220 5.99 -2.04 15.85
C ALA A 220 6.25 -2.13 14.33
N ASP A 221 7.47 -2.53 13.92
CA ASP A 221 7.78 -2.77 12.51
C ASP A 221 6.95 -3.94 11.95
N GLY A 222 6.55 -3.86 10.69
CA GLY A 222 5.65 -4.83 10.07
C GLY A 222 4.22 -4.82 10.63
N ASP A 223 3.75 -3.73 11.23
CA ASP A 223 2.38 -3.61 11.74
C ASP A 223 1.35 -3.45 10.61
N ILE A 224 1.12 -4.54 9.89
CA ILE A 224 0.23 -4.63 8.74
C ILE A 224 -0.37 -6.04 8.62
N SER A 225 -1.63 -6.10 8.22
CA SER A 225 -2.43 -7.31 8.17
C SER A 225 -3.40 -7.28 6.99
N VAL A 226 -3.40 -8.36 6.22
CA VAL A 226 -4.41 -8.62 5.20
C VAL A 226 -5.48 -9.51 5.82
N VAL A 227 -6.74 -9.10 5.72
CA VAL A 227 -7.86 -9.74 6.40
C VAL A 227 -8.88 -10.20 5.36
N ARG A 228 -9.11 -11.51 5.32
CA ARG A 228 -10.09 -12.15 4.44
C ARG A 228 -11.48 -12.13 5.07
N LEU A 229 -12.47 -11.73 4.30
CA LEU A 229 -13.88 -11.69 4.70
C LEU A 229 -14.57 -13.03 4.43
N VAL A 230 -15.61 -13.35 5.22
CA VAL A 230 -16.43 -14.57 5.01
C VAL A 230 -17.25 -14.49 3.73
N SER A 231 -17.66 -13.29 3.32
CA SER A 231 -18.42 -13.06 2.09
C SER A 231 -17.95 -11.81 1.36
N GLN A 232 -18.14 -11.77 0.05
CA GLN A 232 -17.76 -10.62 -0.76
C GLN A 232 -18.60 -9.38 -0.43
N LEU A 233 -17.94 -8.22 -0.44
CA LEU A 233 -18.55 -6.90 -0.47
C LEU A 233 -19.06 -6.62 -1.89
N SER A 234 -20.30 -6.16 -1.99
CA SER A 234 -20.83 -5.61 -3.23
C SER A 234 -20.36 -4.17 -3.39
N TYR A 235 -19.72 -3.85 -4.51
CA TYR A 235 -19.31 -2.48 -4.77
C TYR A 235 -20.52 -1.58 -5.03
N THR A 236 -20.50 -0.42 -4.38
CA THR A 236 -21.53 0.62 -4.45
C THR A 236 -20.85 1.99 -4.37
N PRO A 237 -21.52 3.11 -4.60
CA PRO A 237 -20.90 4.44 -4.44
C PRO A 237 -20.24 4.68 -3.08
N VAL A 238 -20.64 3.95 -2.04
CA VAL A 238 -20.11 4.07 -0.66
C VAL A 238 -19.26 2.86 -0.22
N VAL A 239 -19.00 1.91 -1.11
CA VAL A 239 -18.17 0.73 -0.87
C VAL A 239 -17.32 0.49 -2.13
N GLN A 240 -16.04 0.88 -2.08
CA GLN A 240 -15.10 0.77 -3.20
C GLN A 240 -13.74 0.28 -2.71
N ALA A 241 -12.96 -0.34 -3.58
CA ALA A 241 -11.56 -0.65 -3.29
C ALA A 241 -10.69 0.61 -3.38
N SER A 242 -9.66 0.69 -2.53
CA SER A 242 -8.59 1.69 -2.66
C SER A 242 -7.49 1.15 -3.57
N SER A 243 -6.89 2.04 -4.34
CA SER A 243 -5.56 1.76 -4.91
C SER A 243 -4.50 1.82 -3.81
N ILE A 244 -3.43 1.04 -3.95
CA ILE A 244 -2.25 1.10 -3.07
C ILE A 244 -1.06 1.60 -3.88
N ILE A 245 -0.15 2.31 -3.21
CA ILE A 245 1.11 2.73 -3.83
C ILE A 245 1.94 1.51 -4.27
N ASN A 246 2.73 1.64 -5.35
CA ASN A 246 3.64 0.59 -5.81
C ASN A 246 4.75 0.29 -4.80
N GLN A 247 5.29 -0.93 -4.86
CA GLN A 247 6.47 -1.34 -4.09
C GLN A 247 7.62 -0.34 -4.32
N GLY A 248 8.27 0.11 -3.24
CA GLY A 248 9.38 1.06 -3.27
C GLY A 248 8.99 2.50 -3.66
N GLY A 249 7.70 2.81 -3.80
CA GLY A 249 7.22 4.16 -4.06
C GLY A 249 7.64 5.15 -2.96
N VAL A 250 8.10 6.33 -3.37
CA VAL A 250 8.58 7.38 -2.45
C VAL A 250 7.62 8.57 -2.47
N LEU A 251 7.14 8.96 -1.30
CA LEU A 251 6.47 10.25 -1.11
C LEU A 251 7.50 11.28 -0.65
N PRO A 252 7.57 12.46 -1.30
CA PRO A 252 8.37 13.58 -0.81
C PRO A 252 7.94 14.02 0.59
N ASP A 253 8.83 14.74 1.27
CA ASP A 253 8.52 15.42 2.53
C ASP A 253 7.53 16.57 2.28
N ASN A 254 6.75 16.92 3.31
CA ASN A 254 5.75 17.99 3.29
C ASN A 254 4.63 17.82 2.26
N MET A 255 4.36 16.59 1.82
CA MET A 255 3.23 16.29 0.94
C MET A 255 1.94 16.21 1.75
N PRO A 256 0.85 16.83 1.28
CA PRO A 256 -0.43 16.74 1.96
C PRO A 256 -0.97 15.31 1.84
N VAL A 257 -1.27 14.72 2.99
CA VAL A 257 -1.90 13.40 3.10
C VAL A 257 -3.12 13.51 4.01
N VAL A 258 -4.09 12.63 3.79
CA VAL A 258 -5.36 12.64 4.51
C VAL A 258 -5.49 11.39 5.34
N HIS A 259 -5.74 11.58 6.63
CA HIS A 259 -6.20 10.50 7.49
C HIS A 259 -7.72 10.61 7.67
N ALA A 260 -8.42 9.47 7.71
CA ALA A 260 -9.85 9.41 7.96
C ALA A 260 -10.17 8.29 8.96
N GLY A 261 -11.20 8.49 9.80
CA GLY A 261 -11.61 7.51 10.80
C GLY A 261 -12.69 8.00 11.78
N TRP A 262 -13.03 7.13 12.74
CA TRP A 262 -14.03 7.36 13.79
C TRP A 262 -13.45 7.33 15.20
N GLY A 263 -12.13 7.38 15.31
CA GLY A 263 -11.39 7.29 16.55
C GLY A 263 -11.59 8.49 17.46
N HIS A 264 -10.75 8.52 18.48
CA HIS A 264 -10.75 9.52 19.52
C HIS A 264 -10.33 10.87 18.96
N THR A 265 -10.75 11.87 19.70
CA THR A 265 -10.92 13.19 19.13
C THR A 265 -10.26 14.28 19.93
N ALA A 266 -9.75 13.87 21.09
CA ALA A 266 -8.55 14.37 21.73
C ALA A 266 -7.90 13.17 22.42
N GLN A 267 -6.67 13.34 22.87
CA GLN A 267 -6.03 12.41 23.81
C GLN A 267 -6.96 12.16 25.01
N SER A 268 -7.27 10.89 25.29
CA SER A 268 -8.22 10.47 26.33
C SER A 268 -9.67 10.97 26.14
N GLY A 269 -10.05 11.37 24.92
CA GLY A 269 -11.40 11.80 24.56
C GLY A 269 -12.37 10.64 24.32
N VAL A 270 -13.49 10.94 23.67
CA VAL A 270 -14.45 9.93 23.18
C VAL A 270 -14.31 9.74 21.68
N ALA A 271 -14.58 8.53 21.20
CA ALA A 271 -14.65 8.21 19.77
C ALA A 271 -15.77 9.00 19.07
N SER A 272 -15.51 9.46 17.85
CA SER A 272 -16.46 10.25 17.09
C SER A 272 -17.69 9.44 16.69
N PRO A 273 -18.93 9.96 16.78
CA PRO A 273 -20.12 9.26 16.30
C PRO A 273 -20.22 9.20 14.78
N VAL A 274 -19.46 10.04 14.05
CA VAL A 274 -19.49 10.15 12.59
C VAL A 274 -18.07 10.08 12.02
N LEU A 275 -17.93 9.71 10.75
CA LEU A 275 -16.65 9.69 10.05
C LEU A 275 -16.08 11.09 9.96
N ARG A 276 -14.76 11.19 10.06
CA ARG A 276 -14.04 12.46 9.96
C ARG A 276 -12.74 12.29 9.20
N ASP A 277 -12.27 13.39 8.64
CA ASP A 277 -10.98 13.46 7.97
C ASP A 277 -10.11 14.60 8.52
N VAL A 278 -8.81 14.45 8.33
CA VAL A 278 -7.83 15.49 8.65
C VAL A 278 -6.70 15.47 7.64
N THR A 279 -6.36 16.65 7.11
CA THR A 279 -5.16 16.82 6.29
C THR A 279 -3.97 17.13 7.19
N ILE A 280 -2.92 16.33 7.04
CA ILE A 280 -1.60 16.46 7.68
C ILE A 280 -0.51 16.33 6.60
N PHE A 281 0.76 16.41 6.96
CA PHE A 281 1.85 16.42 6.00
C PHE A 281 2.85 15.30 6.28
N THR A 282 3.39 14.68 5.23
CA THR A 282 4.50 13.73 5.37
C THR A 282 5.71 14.40 6.02
N VAL A 283 6.35 13.68 6.92
CA VAL A 283 7.54 14.13 7.66
C VAL A 283 8.74 13.32 7.21
N ASN A 284 9.88 14.00 7.07
CA ASN A 284 11.15 13.37 6.81
C ASN A 284 11.43 12.24 7.81
N ASN A 285 11.75 11.05 7.32
CA ASN A 285 11.84 9.86 8.16
C ASN A 285 12.96 9.97 9.21
N GLU A 286 14.10 10.55 8.83
CA GLU A 286 15.23 10.77 9.73
C GLU A 286 14.89 11.80 10.81
N LEU A 287 14.21 12.90 10.45
CA LEU A 287 13.71 13.85 11.44
C LEU A 287 12.74 13.18 12.41
N CYS A 288 11.80 12.38 11.90
CA CYS A 288 10.85 11.64 12.73
C CYS A 288 11.57 10.72 13.72
N ARG A 289 12.55 9.95 13.23
CA ARG A 289 13.39 9.07 14.05
C ARG A 289 14.11 9.86 15.15
N VAL A 290 14.73 10.99 14.82
CA VAL A 290 15.43 11.85 15.79
C VAL A 290 14.48 12.39 16.85
N ARG A 291 13.27 12.83 16.49
CA ARG A 291 12.28 13.30 17.47
C ARG A 291 11.87 12.17 18.42
N TYR A 292 11.58 10.99 17.90
CA TYR A 292 11.20 9.84 18.72
C TYR A 292 12.32 9.30 19.64
N LEU A 293 13.60 9.58 19.37
CA LEU A 293 14.69 9.32 20.33
C LEU A 293 14.55 10.15 21.61
N GLY A 294 13.93 11.33 21.54
CA GLY A 294 13.66 12.22 22.67
C GLY A 294 12.30 12.00 23.34
N ALA A 295 11.51 11.03 22.88
CA ALA A 295 10.17 10.78 23.41
C ALA A 295 10.21 10.17 24.83
N PRO A 296 9.20 10.45 25.68
CA PRO A 296 9.06 9.80 26.99
C PRO A 296 9.05 8.27 26.91
N ARG A 297 8.52 7.72 25.81
CA ARG A 297 8.58 6.30 25.45
C ARG A 297 9.28 6.19 24.10
N PRO A 298 10.61 5.98 24.07
CA PRO A 298 11.35 5.92 22.82
C PRO A 298 10.81 4.79 21.93
N GLY A 299 10.33 5.18 20.75
CA GLY A 299 9.93 4.26 19.68
C GLY A 299 11.01 4.19 18.61
N VAL A 300 11.16 3.03 17.98
CA VAL A 300 12.09 2.87 16.85
C VAL A 300 11.29 3.11 15.56
N VAL A 301 11.59 4.22 14.89
CA VAL A 301 11.08 4.51 13.54
C VAL A 301 12.01 3.88 12.51
N THR A 302 11.49 2.94 11.72
CA THR A 302 12.24 2.23 10.66
C THR A 302 11.96 2.82 9.28
N GLU A 303 12.67 2.37 8.25
CA GLU A 303 12.39 2.77 6.85
C GLU A 303 11.05 2.23 6.32
N ASN A 304 10.51 1.20 6.97
CA ASN A 304 9.19 0.63 6.66
C ASN A 304 8.03 1.42 7.29
N MET A 305 8.32 2.58 7.89
CA MET A 305 7.35 3.47 8.47
C MET A 305 7.30 4.80 7.71
N ILE A 306 6.16 5.46 7.79
CA ILE A 306 5.95 6.81 7.27
C ILE A 306 5.35 7.68 8.39
N CYS A 307 5.98 8.81 8.65
CA CYS A 307 5.51 9.76 9.64
C CYS A 307 4.70 10.87 8.98
N ALA A 308 3.63 11.29 9.64
CA ALA A 308 2.83 12.43 9.19
C ALA A 308 2.29 13.24 10.36
N GLY A 309 2.24 14.56 10.18
CA GLY A 309 1.75 15.48 11.22
C GLY A 309 1.93 16.94 10.80
N ILE A 310 1.59 17.84 11.72
CA ILE A 310 1.93 19.27 11.61
C ILE A 310 2.96 19.55 12.69
N LEU A 311 4.23 19.43 12.33
CA LEU A 311 5.32 19.62 13.30
C LEU A 311 5.27 21.02 13.90
N ASP A 312 5.68 21.12 15.16
CA ASP A 312 5.84 22.34 15.96
C ASP A 312 4.53 23.09 16.26
N VAL A 313 3.42 22.68 15.64
CA VAL A 313 2.06 23.19 15.86
C VAL A 313 1.16 22.12 16.50
N GLY A 314 1.21 20.89 15.99
CA GLY A 314 0.35 19.79 16.40
C GLY A 314 -1.13 20.04 16.09
N GLY A 315 -2.00 19.53 16.96
CA GLY A 315 -3.45 19.79 16.91
C GLY A 315 -4.23 19.02 15.85
N LYS A 316 -3.55 18.28 14.95
CA LYS A 316 -4.15 17.42 13.92
C LYS A 316 -3.46 16.06 13.83
N ASP A 317 -4.21 14.97 14.00
CA ASP A 317 -3.66 13.60 13.98
C ASP A 317 -4.75 12.51 13.96
N ALA A 318 -4.33 11.27 13.69
CA ALA A 318 -5.06 10.06 14.05
C ALA A 318 -5.02 9.84 15.58
N CYS A 319 -5.97 9.10 16.14
CA CYS A 319 -5.99 8.82 17.57
C CYS A 319 -6.57 7.44 17.90
N GLN A 320 -6.83 7.15 19.19
CA GLN A 320 -7.29 5.82 19.60
C GLN A 320 -8.56 5.39 18.86
N GLY A 321 -8.54 4.21 18.25
CA GLY A 321 -9.64 3.71 17.43
C GLY A 321 -9.45 3.94 15.93
N ASP A 322 -8.55 4.83 15.51
CA ASP A 322 -8.21 5.01 14.09
C ASP A 322 -7.12 4.04 13.59
N SER A 323 -6.52 3.28 14.51
CA SER A 323 -5.55 2.23 14.22
C SER A 323 -5.99 1.32 13.07
N GLY A 324 -5.08 1.01 12.14
CA GLY A 324 -5.37 0.26 10.92
C GLY A 324 -6.08 1.07 9.82
N GLY A 325 -6.52 2.28 10.13
CA GLY A 325 -7.13 3.20 9.19
C GLY A 325 -6.14 3.74 8.15
N PRO A 326 -6.68 4.34 7.08
CA PRO A 326 -5.89 4.79 5.95
C PRO A 326 -5.13 6.09 6.23
N LEU A 327 -3.97 6.20 5.58
CA LEU A 327 -3.32 7.47 5.25
C LEU A 327 -3.27 7.57 3.72
N TYR A 328 -4.01 8.53 3.16
CA TYR A 328 -4.21 8.72 1.73
C TYR A 328 -3.35 9.83 1.14
N TYR A 329 -2.85 9.60 -0.07
CA TYR A 329 -2.35 10.65 -0.97
C TYR A 329 -3.25 10.70 -2.21
N GLY A 330 -4.13 11.69 -2.28
CA GLY A 330 -5.27 11.63 -3.22
C GLY A 330 -6.16 10.44 -2.86
N ASP A 331 -6.37 9.53 -3.82
CA ASP A 331 -7.15 8.30 -3.67
C ASP A 331 -6.26 7.04 -3.50
N ILE A 332 -4.96 7.24 -3.27
CA ILE A 332 -3.95 6.17 -3.13
C ILE A 332 -3.65 5.96 -1.65
N LEU A 333 -3.72 4.71 -1.19
CA LEU A 333 -3.30 4.33 0.15
C LEU A 333 -1.77 4.28 0.24
N VAL A 334 -1.20 5.14 1.07
CA VAL A 334 0.26 5.28 1.25
C VAL A 334 0.74 4.88 2.65
N GLY A 335 -0.17 4.83 3.62
CA GLY A 335 0.13 4.34 4.95
C GLY A 335 -1.06 3.70 5.67
N VAL A 336 -0.76 2.88 6.67
CA VAL A 336 -1.71 2.26 7.59
C VAL A 336 -1.42 2.74 9.00
N VAL A 337 -2.36 3.40 9.66
CA VAL A 337 -2.15 4.01 10.99
C VAL A 337 -1.75 2.95 12.01
N SER A 338 -0.65 3.19 12.73
CA SER A 338 -0.02 2.18 13.59
C SER A 338 0.14 2.67 15.03
N TRP A 339 1.01 3.65 15.29
CA TRP A 339 1.32 4.11 16.65
C TRP A 339 1.77 5.59 16.69
N GLY A 340 1.92 6.13 17.90
CA GLY A 340 2.48 7.46 18.13
C GLY A 340 2.60 7.79 19.62
N GLU A 341 3.36 8.85 19.95
CA GLU A 341 3.46 9.37 21.32
C GLU A 341 2.34 10.38 21.59
N GLY A 342 1.21 9.88 22.09
CA GLY A 342 -0.01 10.67 22.24
C GLY A 342 -0.72 10.90 20.90
N CYS A 343 -1.67 11.84 20.87
CA CYS A 343 -2.34 12.24 19.64
C CYS A 343 -2.10 13.74 19.41
N ALA A 344 -1.77 14.12 18.18
CA ALA A 344 -1.68 15.51 17.74
C ALA A 344 -0.68 16.36 18.52
N GLN A 345 0.44 15.75 18.93
CA GLN A 345 1.52 16.48 19.56
C GLN A 345 2.28 17.31 18.52
N ALA A 346 2.77 18.48 18.95
CA ALA A 346 3.62 19.32 18.12
C ALA A 346 4.99 18.67 17.85
N GLU A 347 5.52 17.97 18.86
CA GLU A 347 6.84 17.36 18.75
C GLU A 347 6.81 16.01 18.03
N PHE A 348 5.85 15.13 18.35
CA PHE A 348 5.84 13.76 17.84
C PHE A 348 4.76 13.57 16.77
N PRO A 349 5.12 13.41 15.48
CA PRO A 349 4.15 13.10 14.43
C PRO A 349 3.61 11.66 14.59
N GLY A 350 2.41 11.41 14.07
CA GLY A 350 1.86 10.05 14.00
C GLY A 350 2.69 9.15 13.09
N VAL A 351 2.82 7.88 13.46
CA VAL A 351 3.60 6.87 12.72
C VAL A 351 2.64 5.85 12.11
N SER A 352 2.73 5.70 10.78
CA SER A 352 1.98 4.72 10.02
C SER A 352 2.93 3.72 9.37
N THR A 353 2.48 2.49 9.15
CA THR A 353 3.20 1.53 8.32
C THR A 353 3.25 2.04 6.88
N ARG A 354 4.43 2.07 6.26
CA ARG A 354 4.63 2.51 4.87
C ARG A 354 4.16 1.42 3.91
N VAL A 355 3.05 1.64 3.21
CA VAL A 355 2.44 0.62 2.32
C VAL A 355 3.39 0.23 1.19
N ALA A 356 4.18 1.17 0.68
CA ALA A 356 5.17 0.93 -0.36
C ALA A 356 6.27 -0.08 0.04
N SER A 357 6.49 -0.33 1.34
CA SER A 357 7.45 -1.35 1.79
C SER A 357 6.88 -2.76 1.74
N TYR A 358 5.55 -2.91 1.70
CA TYR A 358 4.84 -4.18 1.84
C TYR A 358 3.91 -4.50 0.68
N THR A 359 3.94 -3.72 -0.40
CA THR A 359 3.00 -3.85 -1.52
C THR A 359 3.04 -5.25 -2.14
N ASP A 360 4.22 -5.80 -2.39
CA ASP A 360 4.35 -7.14 -2.97
C ASP A 360 3.75 -8.21 -2.05
N TRP A 361 4.00 -8.11 -0.74
CA TRP A 361 3.41 -9.01 0.24
C TRP A 361 1.89 -8.85 0.34
N ILE A 362 1.39 -7.60 0.33
CA ILE A 362 -0.05 -7.30 0.35
C ILE A 362 -0.71 -7.94 -0.86
N VAL A 363 -0.15 -7.74 -2.06
CA VAL A 363 -0.66 -8.31 -3.30
C VAL A 363 -0.64 -9.83 -3.19
N ALA A 364 0.52 -10.44 -2.93
CA ALA A 364 0.66 -11.89 -2.81
C ALA A 364 -0.32 -12.53 -1.82
N THR A 365 -0.67 -11.82 -0.74
CA THR A 365 -1.62 -12.29 0.28
C THR A 365 -3.08 -12.00 -0.08
N ALA A 366 -3.37 -10.89 -0.77
CA ALA A 366 -4.72 -10.44 -1.13
C ALA A 366 -5.25 -11.01 -2.46
N VAL A 367 -4.44 -11.83 -3.16
CA VAL A 367 -4.85 -12.69 -4.27
C VAL A 367 -4.79 -14.17 -3.90
N ASP A 368 -5.45 -14.59 -2.80
CA ASP A 368 -5.76 -16.04 -2.73
C ASP A 368 -6.50 -16.39 -4.04
N PHE A 369 -5.87 -17.31 -4.79
CA PHE A 369 -6.02 -17.66 -6.21
C PHE A 369 -5.17 -16.79 -7.16
N LEU A 370 -3.96 -17.21 -7.53
CA LEU A 370 -3.67 -18.35 -8.44
C LEU A 370 -2.27 -18.94 -8.18
N GLY A 371 -2.17 -20.17 -7.65
CA GLY A 371 -0.98 -21.02 -7.85
C GLY A 371 0.09 -21.07 -6.76
N VAL A 372 -0.22 -20.81 -5.49
CA VAL A 372 0.64 -21.24 -4.38
C VAL A 372 -0.24 -21.78 -3.25
N PHE A 373 -0.48 -23.09 -3.26
CA PHE A 373 -1.19 -23.76 -2.18
C PHE A 373 -0.17 -24.27 -1.15
N SER A 374 -0.27 -23.81 0.09
CA SER A 374 0.54 -24.32 1.20
C SER A 374 -0.04 -25.66 1.68
N GLY A 375 0.58 -26.75 1.23
CA GLY A 375 0.29 -28.10 1.74
C GLY A 375 0.69 -28.25 3.22
N VAL A 376 0.30 -29.37 3.83
CA VAL A 376 0.44 -29.75 5.26
C VAL A 376 1.89 -29.67 5.80
N TRP A 377 2.87 -29.41 4.94
CA TRP A 377 4.30 -29.30 5.23
C TRP A 377 4.92 -27.92 4.96
N GLY A 378 4.12 -26.89 4.68
CA GLY A 378 4.64 -25.54 4.37
C GLY A 378 5.30 -25.44 2.99
N GLN A 379 5.04 -26.38 2.08
CA GLN A 379 5.45 -26.29 0.67
C GLN A 379 4.38 -25.58 -0.14
N SER A 380 4.82 -24.58 -0.90
CA SER A 380 4.04 -23.89 -1.93
C SER A 380 3.90 -24.80 -3.15
N CYS A 381 2.70 -24.93 -3.72
CA CYS A 381 2.49 -25.68 -4.96
C CYS A 381 1.86 -24.83 -6.05
N ALA A 382 2.38 -24.97 -7.27
CA ALA A 382 1.91 -24.32 -8.48
C ALA A 382 0.73 -25.07 -9.13
N ALA A 383 -0.02 -24.40 -10.01
CA ALA A 383 -1.17 -24.98 -10.71
C ALA A 383 -1.38 -24.33 -12.08
N SER A 384 -1.99 -25.09 -13.00
CA SER A 384 -2.31 -24.63 -14.37
C SER A 384 -3.82 -24.49 -14.56
N ILE A 385 -4.27 -23.42 -15.22
CA ILE A 385 -5.70 -23.16 -15.43
C ILE A 385 -6.26 -24.06 -16.53
N LEU A 386 -7.26 -24.88 -16.23
CA LEU A 386 -7.97 -25.71 -17.23
C LEU A 386 -9.21 -25.00 -17.78
N THR A 387 -10.04 -24.50 -16.88
CA THR A 387 -11.28 -23.77 -17.20
C THR A 387 -11.42 -22.58 -16.26
N SER A 388 -12.50 -21.82 -16.37
CA SER A 388 -12.77 -20.75 -15.42
C SER A 388 -13.03 -21.30 -14.02
N ARG A 389 -13.35 -22.59 -13.84
CA ARG A 389 -13.62 -23.18 -12.52
C ARG A 389 -12.71 -24.33 -12.12
N HIS A 390 -11.72 -24.67 -12.93
CA HIS A 390 -10.86 -25.81 -12.66
C HIS A 390 -9.40 -25.48 -12.95
N VAL A 391 -8.52 -25.90 -12.04
CA VAL A 391 -7.06 -25.93 -12.25
C VAL A 391 -6.55 -27.36 -12.12
N VAL A 392 -5.38 -27.63 -12.68
CA VAL A 392 -4.68 -28.91 -12.55
C VAL A 392 -3.35 -28.69 -11.85
N SER A 393 -2.98 -29.61 -10.97
CA SER A 393 -1.74 -29.57 -10.19
C SER A 393 -1.34 -30.98 -9.75
N ALA A 394 -0.24 -31.13 -8.99
CA ALA A 394 0.22 -32.40 -8.47
C ALA A 394 -0.67 -32.86 -7.30
N ALA A 395 -0.99 -34.14 -7.19
CA ALA A 395 -1.88 -34.67 -6.16
C ALA A 395 -1.28 -34.59 -4.76
N HIS A 396 0.04 -34.75 -4.60
CA HIS A 396 0.70 -34.65 -3.30
C HIS A 396 0.61 -33.26 -2.65
N CYS A 397 0.24 -32.24 -3.44
CA CYS A 397 0.00 -30.89 -2.95
C CYS A 397 -1.36 -30.73 -2.24
N PHE A 398 -2.28 -31.70 -2.38
CA PHE A 398 -3.66 -31.55 -1.93
C PHE A 398 -4.20 -32.79 -1.22
N ASP A 399 -4.67 -32.58 0.00
CA ASP A 399 -5.49 -33.52 0.76
C ASP A 399 -6.83 -32.84 1.11
N GLY A 400 -7.92 -33.17 0.39
CA GLY A 400 -9.22 -32.55 0.66
C GLY A 400 -10.36 -32.91 -0.29
N TRP A 401 -11.60 -32.57 0.10
CA TRP A 401 -12.85 -32.90 -0.63
C TRP A 401 -13.07 -32.11 -1.93
N TRP A 402 -12.23 -31.12 -2.22
CA TRP A 402 -12.31 -30.21 -3.37
C TRP A 402 -11.24 -30.48 -4.44
N ALA A 403 -10.38 -31.46 -4.18
CA ALA A 403 -9.36 -31.95 -5.10
C ALA A 403 -9.75 -33.35 -5.56
N TYR A 404 -9.77 -33.56 -6.87
CA TYR A 404 -10.02 -34.84 -7.50
C TYR A 404 -8.67 -35.43 -7.88
N ASN A 405 -8.09 -36.22 -6.98
CA ASN A 405 -6.84 -36.94 -7.27
C ASN A 405 -7.12 -38.09 -8.25
N HIS A 406 -6.21 -38.34 -9.19
CA HIS A 406 -6.36 -39.48 -10.09
C HIS A 406 -6.37 -40.80 -9.28
N PRO A 407 -7.23 -41.79 -9.59
CA PRO A 407 -7.33 -43.02 -8.82
C PRO A 407 -6.05 -43.86 -8.71
N SER A 408 -5.09 -43.65 -9.63
CA SER A 408 -3.78 -44.31 -9.58
C SER A 408 -2.76 -43.60 -8.68
N TYR A 409 -3.10 -42.42 -8.13
CA TYR A 409 -2.20 -41.70 -7.24
C TYR A 409 -1.82 -42.57 -6.02
N GLY A 410 -0.52 -42.73 -5.79
CA GLY A 410 0.01 -43.50 -4.65
C GLY A 410 0.03 -45.03 -4.87
N THR A 411 -0.39 -45.55 -6.02
CA THR A 411 -0.39 -47.01 -6.27
C THR A 411 1.01 -47.56 -6.58
N ASN A 412 1.90 -46.74 -7.16
CA ASN A 412 3.27 -47.10 -7.52
C ASN A 412 4.22 -45.91 -7.24
N GLY A 413 4.41 -45.54 -5.97
CA GLY A 413 5.14 -44.33 -5.61
C GLY A 413 4.38 -43.06 -6.03
N TYR A 414 5.02 -42.16 -6.77
CA TYR A 414 4.43 -40.92 -7.31
C TYR A 414 3.72 -41.10 -8.66
N ASP A 415 3.47 -42.34 -9.11
CA ASP A 415 2.67 -42.58 -10.31
C ASP A 415 1.24 -42.06 -10.11
N GLY A 416 0.68 -41.40 -11.13
CA GLY A 416 -0.63 -40.74 -11.02
C GLY A 416 -0.66 -39.49 -10.14
N ASP A 417 0.48 -38.84 -9.88
CA ASP A 417 0.55 -37.60 -9.09
C ASP A 417 0.00 -36.39 -9.86
N ILE A 418 -1.33 -36.39 -10.02
CA ILE A 418 -2.10 -35.36 -10.70
C ILE A 418 -3.49 -35.23 -10.06
N SER A 419 -3.92 -33.98 -9.91
CA SER A 419 -5.20 -33.62 -9.32
C SER A 419 -5.87 -32.52 -10.11
N VAL A 420 -7.19 -32.63 -10.29
CA VAL A 420 -8.04 -31.53 -10.78
C VAL A 420 -8.69 -30.88 -9.57
N ILE A 421 -8.59 -29.56 -9.48
CA ILE A 421 -9.07 -28.78 -8.35
C ILE A 421 -10.22 -27.91 -8.80
N ALA A 422 -11.37 -28.04 -8.12
CA ALA A 422 -12.50 -27.15 -8.32
C ALA A 422 -12.29 -25.83 -7.57
N LEU A 423 -12.38 -24.73 -8.31
CA LEU A 423 -12.33 -23.38 -7.76
C LEU A 423 -13.69 -23.01 -7.18
N VAL A 424 -13.67 -22.35 -6.02
CA VAL A 424 -14.89 -21.85 -5.37
C VAL A 424 -15.57 -20.81 -6.27
N ASP A 425 -14.79 -19.95 -6.92
CA ASP A 425 -15.25 -18.91 -7.82
C ASP A 425 -14.68 -19.09 -9.22
N ALA A 426 -15.42 -18.60 -10.22
CA ALA A 426 -14.96 -18.63 -11.60
C ALA A 426 -13.90 -17.54 -11.87
N LEU A 427 -12.77 -17.93 -12.45
CA LEU A 427 -11.74 -17.05 -12.94
C LEU A 427 -12.26 -16.16 -14.06
N THR A 428 -11.87 -14.89 -14.00
CA THR A 428 -12.04 -13.95 -15.11
C THR A 428 -10.82 -14.01 -15.99
N TYR A 429 -10.99 -14.35 -17.26
CA TYR A 429 -9.88 -14.39 -18.20
C TYR A 429 -9.41 -12.98 -18.57
N THR A 430 -8.09 -12.80 -18.57
CA THR A 430 -7.40 -11.55 -18.93
C THR A 430 -6.22 -11.90 -19.84
N PRO A 431 -5.56 -10.95 -20.51
CA PRO A 431 -4.39 -11.27 -21.35
C PRO A 431 -3.27 -12.04 -20.63
N VAL A 432 -3.22 -12.01 -19.29
CA VAL A 432 -2.24 -12.73 -18.46
C VAL A 432 -2.85 -13.90 -17.66
N VAL A 433 -4.17 -14.10 -17.70
CA VAL A 433 -4.89 -15.21 -17.06
C VAL A 433 -5.70 -15.93 -18.13
N GLN A 434 -5.14 -17.02 -18.65
CA GLN A 434 -5.74 -17.82 -19.73
C GLN A 434 -5.68 -19.31 -19.39
N PRO A 435 -6.64 -20.11 -19.87
CA PRO A 435 -6.56 -21.56 -19.76
C PRO A 435 -5.44 -22.10 -20.64
N VAL A 436 -4.81 -23.18 -20.17
CA VAL A 436 -3.78 -23.91 -20.90
C VAL A 436 -4.40 -24.86 -21.94
N THR A 437 -3.65 -25.17 -23.00
CA THR A 437 -4.03 -26.24 -23.91
C THR A 437 -3.50 -27.57 -23.37
N VAL A 438 -4.38 -28.53 -23.11
CA VAL A 438 -4.00 -29.88 -22.67
C VAL A 438 -3.70 -30.73 -23.90
N MET A 439 -2.58 -31.47 -23.87
CA MET A 439 -2.22 -32.41 -24.94
C MET A 439 -3.29 -33.49 -25.13
N SER A 440 -3.50 -34.02 -26.34
CA SER A 440 -4.41 -35.15 -26.56
C SER A 440 -3.94 -36.45 -25.91
N GLN A 441 -4.88 -37.27 -25.44
CA GLN A 441 -4.59 -38.57 -24.82
C GLN A 441 -3.69 -39.45 -25.73
N GLY A 442 -2.66 -40.06 -25.14
CA GLY A 442 -1.75 -40.98 -25.84
C GLY A 442 -0.76 -40.31 -26.80
N SER A 443 -0.69 -38.98 -26.81
CA SER A 443 0.31 -38.25 -27.61
C SER A 443 1.71 -38.44 -27.04
N ASN A 444 2.68 -38.66 -27.93
CA ASN A 444 4.08 -38.80 -27.56
C ASN A 444 4.86 -37.51 -27.81
N ILE A 445 5.79 -37.22 -26.90
CA ILE A 445 6.69 -36.08 -26.97
C ILE A 445 8.09 -36.60 -27.27
N PRO A 446 8.69 -36.21 -28.41
CA PRO A 446 10.05 -36.59 -28.75
C PRO A 446 11.07 -36.21 -27.67
N ASP A 447 12.13 -37.01 -27.58
CA ASP A 447 13.28 -36.73 -26.73
C ASP A 447 14.05 -35.49 -27.23
N ASN A 448 14.75 -34.80 -26.32
CA ASN A 448 15.55 -33.60 -26.59
C ASN A 448 14.76 -32.40 -27.15
N LEU A 449 13.48 -32.29 -26.81
CA LEU A 449 12.68 -31.11 -27.15
C LEU A 449 12.85 -30.01 -26.10
N PRO A 450 12.99 -28.74 -26.52
CA PRO A 450 13.01 -27.62 -25.60
C PRO A 450 11.61 -27.44 -25.00
N VAL A 451 11.53 -27.49 -23.67
CA VAL A 451 10.31 -27.31 -22.88
C VAL A 451 10.55 -26.26 -21.80
N GLN A 452 9.52 -25.52 -21.40
CA GLN A 452 9.61 -24.48 -20.37
C GLN A 452 9.07 -24.97 -19.03
N GLY A 453 9.78 -24.70 -17.93
CA GLY A 453 9.37 -24.97 -16.54
C GLY A 453 9.67 -23.78 -15.61
N GLY A 454 9.14 -23.77 -14.40
CA GLY A 454 9.32 -22.68 -13.43
C GLY A 454 10.38 -22.96 -12.37
N SER A 455 10.83 -21.91 -11.66
CA SER A 455 11.68 -22.02 -10.46
C SER A 455 11.21 -21.07 -9.35
N ALA A 456 11.29 -21.51 -8.08
CA ALA A 456 10.89 -20.70 -6.91
C ALA A 456 11.49 -19.28 -6.89
N SER A 457 10.62 -18.27 -6.95
CA SER A 457 10.95 -16.84 -6.90
C SER A 457 9.70 -16.02 -6.53
N PRO A 458 9.84 -14.85 -5.89
CA PRO A 458 8.72 -13.91 -5.68
C PRO A 458 8.19 -13.31 -7.00
N GLU A 459 8.99 -13.39 -8.06
CA GLU A 459 8.61 -13.08 -9.44
C GLU A 459 8.42 -14.40 -10.22
N LEU A 460 7.45 -14.46 -11.14
CA LEU A 460 7.29 -15.62 -12.02
C LEU A 460 8.54 -15.77 -12.90
N LEU A 461 9.29 -16.85 -12.70
CA LEU A 461 10.45 -17.21 -13.52
C LEU A 461 10.14 -18.42 -14.37
N ASP A 462 10.64 -18.41 -15.62
CA ASP A 462 10.61 -19.56 -16.51
C ASP A 462 12.03 -19.98 -16.92
N VAL A 463 12.18 -21.25 -17.28
CA VAL A 463 13.43 -21.82 -17.74
C VAL A 463 13.18 -22.82 -18.86
N THR A 464 13.94 -22.70 -19.94
CA THR A 464 13.96 -23.72 -20.99
C THR A 464 14.92 -24.85 -20.62
N ILE A 465 14.39 -26.07 -20.55
CA ILE A 465 15.07 -27.34 -20.33
C ILE A 465 14.73 -28.33 -21.44
N PHE A 466 15.32 -29.53 -21.44
CA PHE A 466 15.12 -30.52 -22.51
C PHE A 466 14.47 -31.79 -21.98
N THR A 467 13.58 -32.39 -22.77
CA THR A 467 12.99 -33.70 -22.44
C THR A 467 14.07 -34.79 -22.43
N VAL A 468 14.00 -35.66 -21.43
CA VAL A 468 14.92 -36.79 -21.23
C VAL A 468 14.15 -38.09 -21.40
N ASN A 469 14.72 -39.01 -22.18
CA ASN A 469 14.18 -40.34 -22.39
C ASN A 469 13.93 -41.08 -21.05
N ASN A 470 12.79 -41.75 -20.90
CA ASN A 470 12.42 -42.41 -19.65
C ASN A 470 13.38 -43.54 -19.23
N GLU A 471 14.00 -44.27 -20.16
CA GLU A 471 14.99 -45.30 -19.84
C GLU A 471 16.26 -44.68 -19.23
N GLU A 472 16.75 -43.60 -19.83
CA GLU A 472 17.91 -42.86 -19.33
C GLU A 472 17.59 -42.17 -17.99
N CYS A 473 16.38 -41.62 -17.86
CA CYS A 473 15.91 -41.04 -16.62
C CYS A 473 15.84 -42.10 -15.51
N ALA A 474 15.18 -43.24 -15.77
CA ALA A 474 15.10 -44.35 -14.83
C ALA A 474 16.49 -44.84 -14.43
N ARG A 475 17.41 -44.96 -15.39
CA ARG A 475 18.81 -45.35 -15.15
C ARG A 475 19.54 -44.38 -14.23
N ARG A 476 19.35 -43.07 -14.40
CA ARG A 476 19.97 -42.04 -13.55
C ARG A 476 19.42 -42.05 -12.12
N TYR A 477 18.16 -42.44 -11.94
CA TYR A 477 17.54 -42.62 -10.63
C TYR A 477 17.84 -43.98 -9.95
N LEU A 478 18.51 -44.92 -10.63
CA LEU A 478 18.96 -46.17 -10.01
C LEU A 478 19.97 -45.89 -8.88
N GLY A 479 19.53 -46.09 -7.63
CA GLY A 479 20.35 -45.87 -6.44
C GLY A 479 20.20 -44.49 -5.79
N ALA A 480 19.23 -43.68 -6.22
CA ALA A 480 18.92 -42.41 -5.58
C ALA A 480 18.43 -42.62 -4.12
N PRO A 481 18.69 -41.67 -3.19
CA PRO A 481 18.33 -41.80 -1.77
C PRO A 481 16.83 -41.83 -1.46
N TRP A 482 16.00 -41.29 -2.35
CA TRP A 482 14.54 -41.18 -2.17
C TRP A 482 13.79 -42.02 -3.20
N PRO A 483 12.69 -42.70 -2.80
CA PRO A 483 12.08 -43.74 -3.62
C PRO A 483 11.11 -43.13 -4.63
N GLY A 484 11.49 -43.13 -5.91
CA GLY A 484 10.56 -42.91 -7.01
C GLY A 484 10.94 -43.82 -8.17
N THR A 485 9.97 -44.59 -8.69
CA THR A 485 10.14 -45.36 -9.91
C THR A 485 9.63 -44.52 -11.07
N VAL A 486 10.50 -44.22 -12.03
CA VAL A 486 10.10 -43.53 -13.27
C VAL A 486 9.29 -44.52 -14.12
N THR A 487 8.01 -44.23 -14.33
CA THR A 487 7.08 -45.05 -15.12
C THR A 487 6.89 -44.46 -16.52
N GLU A 488 6.15 -45.15 -17.41
CA GLU A 488 5.75 -44.62 -18.71
C GLU A 488 4.81 -43.40 -18.61
N ASN A 489 4.10 -43.25 -17.49
CA ASN A 489 3.20 -42.13 -17.20
C ASN A 489 3.93 -40.90 -16.67
N MET A 490 5.26 -40.92 -16.64
CA MET A 490 6.09 -39.79 -16.26
C MET A 490 6.86 -39.26 -17.46
N ILE A 491 7.26 -38.00 -17.38
CA ILE A 491 8.15 -37.33 -18.30
C ILE A 491 9.27 -36.66 -17.50
N CYS A 492 10.52 -36.88 -17.93
CA CYS A 492 11.67 -36.26 -17.31
C CYS A 492 12.16 -35.09 -18.15
N ALA A 493 12.64 -34.03 -17.51
CA ALA A 493 13.24 -32.90 -18.19
C ALA A 493 14.39 -32.30 -17.38
N GLY A 494 15.40 -31.76 -18.07
CA GLY A 494 16.56 -31.15 -17.43
C GLY A 494 17.72 -30.97 -18.40
N ILE A 495 18.80 -30.34 -17.93
CA ILE A 495 20.06 -30.26 -18.69
C ILE A 495 21.03 -31.28 -18.12
N LEU A 496 21.07 -32.47 -18.73
CA LEU A 496 21.91 -33.56 -18.26
C LEU A 496 23.39 -33.18 -18.28
N ASP A 497 24.14 -33.70 -17.30
CA ASP A 497 25.60 -33.59 -17.16
C ASP A 497 26.14 -32.17 -16.93
N VAL A 498 25.27 -31.16 -17.01
CA VAL A 498 25.55 -29.74 -16.73
C VAL A 498 24.73 -29.23 -15.55
N GLY A 499 23.43 -29.55 -15.50
CA GLY A 499 22.50 -29.04 -14.49
C GLY A 499 22.26 -27.53 -14.61
N GLY A 500 22.03 -26.88 -13.48
CA GLY A 500 21.90 -25.42 -13.34
C GLY A 500 20.52 -24.84 -13.72
N LYS A 501 19.65 -25.64 -14.34
CA LYS A 501 18.29 -25.25 -14.75
C LYS A 501 17.33 -26.44 -14.60
N ASP A 502 16.31 -26.30 -13.74
CA ASP A 502 15.25 -27.28 -13.51
C ASP A 502 14.17 -26.67 -12.59
N ALA A 503 13.04 -27.37 -12.44
CA ALA A 503 12.08 -27.10 -11.37
C ALA A 503 12.67 -27.44 -9.99
N CYS A 504 12.16 -26.82 -8.93
CA CYS A 504 12.70 -26.93 -7.58
C CYS A 504 11.60 -27.11 -6.50
N GLN A 505 12.02 -27.23 -5.23
CA GLN A 505 11.05 -27.28 -4.12
C GLN A 505 10.21 -26.00 -4.11
N GLY A 506 8.89 -26.17 -4.13
CA GLY A 506 7.94 -25.06 -4.30
C GLY A 506 7.28 -25.01 -5.67
N ASP A 507 7.84 -25.72 -6.67
CA ASP A 507 7.32 -25.75 -8.03
C ASP A 507 6.46 -26.99 -8.31
N SER A 508 6.23 -27.84 -7.29
CA SER A 508 5.33 -28.99 -7.39
C SER A 508 3.95 -28.57 -7.89
N GLY A 509 3.41 -29.29 -8.87
CA GLY A 509 2.18 -28.92 -9.55
C GLY A 509 2.33 -27.86 -10.63
N GLY A 510 3.53 -27.29 -10.79
CA GLY A 510 3.87 -26.32 -11.81
C GLY A 510 3.84 -26.92 -13.22
N PRO A 511 3.60 -26.08 -14.22
CA PRO A 511 3.52 -26.55 -15.59
C PRO A 511 4.89 -26.84 -16.21
N LEU A 512 4.93 -27.90 -17.01
CA LEU A 512 5.93 -28.09 -18.06
C LEU A 512 5.25 -27.88 -19.40
N TYR A 513 5.71 -26.90 -20.20
CA TYR A 513 5.09 -26.54 -21.49
C TYR A 513 5.98 -26.85 -22.69
N TYR A 514 5.34 -27.14 -23.82
CA TYR A 514 5.93 -27.11 -25.16
C TYR A 514 5.11 -26.17 -26.03
N GLY A 515 5.66 -24.97 -26.32
CA GLY A 515 4.87 -23.88 -26.86
C GLY A 515 3.72 -23.53 -25.90
N ASP A 516 2.48 -23.54 -26.40
CA ASP A 516 1.28 -23.25 -25.60
C ASP A 516 0.59 -24.52 -25.03
N ILE A 517 1.25 -25.68 -25.12
CA ILE A 517 0.68 -26.97 -24.75
C ILE A 517 1.27 -27.43 -23.41
N LEU A 518 0.39 -27.74 -22.44
CA LEU A 518 0.76 -28.36 -21.18
C LEU A 518 1.13 -29.84 -21.43
N VAL A 519 2.39 -30.15 -21.18
CA VAL A 519 2.98 -31.46 -21.47
C VAL A 519 3.28 -32.28 -20.23
N GLY A 520 3.54 -31.59 -19.12
CA GLY A 520 3.83 -32.22 -17.84
C GLY A 520 3.40 -31.36 -16.65
N ILE A 521 3.28 -32.00 -15.50
CA ILE A 521 3.02 -31.35 -14.21
C ILE A 521 4.15 -31.77 -13.27
N VAL A 522 4.92 -30.81 -12.76
CA VAL A 522 6.06 -31.07 -11.87
C VAL A 522 5.60 -31.90 -10.68
N SER A 523 6.26 -33.04 -10.43
CA SER A 523 5.82 -34.01 -9.43
C SER A 523 6.90 -34.24 -8.38
N TRP A 524 8.05 -34.81 -8.76
CA TRP A 524 9.12 -35.14 -7.81
C TRP A 524 10.51 -35.06 -8.46
N GLY A 525 11.56 -35.12 -7.65
CA GLY A 525 12.95 -35.13 -8.13
C GLY A 525 13.96 -35.15 -6.99
N GLN A 526 15.24 -35.34 -7.34
CA GLN A 526 16.34 -35.37 -6.37
C GLN A 526 17.14 -34.06 -6.38
N GLY A 527 16.86 -33.20 -5.41
CA GLY A 527 17.41 -31.84 -5.36
C GLY A 527 16.88 -30.96 -6.49
N CYS A 528 17.55 -29.84 -6.76
CA CYS A 528 17.17 -28.93 -7.84
C CYS A 528 18.31 -28.74 -8.82
N ALA A 529 18.00 -28.77 -10.11
CA ALA A 529 18.94 -28.43 -11.17
C ALA A 529 20.24 -29.24 -11.12
N GLN A 530 20.15 -30.50 -10.70
CA GLN A 530 21.33 -31.37 -10.61
C GLN A 530 21.72 -31.89 -11.99
N ALA A 531 23.03 -32.00 -12.23
CA ALA A 531 23.54 -32.57 -13.47
C ALA A 531 23.17 -34.05 -13.66
N VAL A 532 22.95 -34.77 -12.55
CA VAL A 532 22.71 -36.22 -12.56
C VAL A 532 21.22 -36.56 -12.58
N TYR A 533 20.38 -35.83 -11.85
CA TYR A 533 18.97 -36.16 -11.70
C TYR A 533 18.09 -35.11 -12.39
N PRO A 534 17.49 -35.44 -13.55
CA PRO A 534 16.50 -34.55 -14.17
C PRO A 534 15.22 -34.52 -13.33
N GLY A 535 14.51 -33.38 -13.32
CA GLY A 535 13.19 -33.27 -12.71
C GLY A 535 12.18 -34.23 -13.34
N VAL A 536 11.28 -34.78 -12.53
CA VAL A 536 10.26 -35.75 -12.93
C VAL A 536 8.88 -35.10 -12.82
N SER A 537 8.15 -35.12 -13.93
CA SER A 537 6.80 -34.58 -14.05
C SER A 537 5.82 -35.67 -14.45
N THR A 538 4.57 -35.55 -14.03
CA THR A 538 3.47 -36.39 -14.51
C THR A 538 3.23 -36.09 -16.00
N ARG A 539 3.16 -37.14 -16.84
CA ARG A 539 2.89 -37.01 -18.28
C ARG A 539 1.41 -36.74 -18.51
N VAL A 540 1.07 -35.53 -18.90
CA VAL A 540 -0.32 -35.09 -19.07
C VAL A 540 -1.10 -35.91 -20.11
N ALA A 541 -0.42 -36.33 -21.18
CA ALA A 541 -1.00 -37.16 -22.24
C ALA A 541 -1.47 -38.55 -21.76
N SER A 542 -0.99 -39.03 -20.59
CA SER A 542 -1.46 -40.29 -20.00
C SER A 542 -2.80 -40.15 -19.29
N TYR A 543 -3.21 -38.92 -18.94
CA TYR A 543 -4.37 -38.65 -18.07
C TYR A 543 -5.38 -37.67 -18.68
N THR A 544 -5.20 -37.25 -19.93
CA THR A 544 -6.03 -36.25 -20.61
C THR A 544 -7.52 -36.56 -20.54
N ASP A 545 -7.94 -37.79 -20.84
CA ASP A 545 -9.36 -38.14 -20.85
C ASP A 545 -9.99 -37.95 -19.47
N TRP A 546 -9.26 -38.31 -18.41
CA TRP A 546 -9.70 -38.10 -17.03
C TRP A 546 -9.70 -36.61 -16.65
N ILE A 547 -8.66 -35.86 -17.03
CA ILE A 547 -8.57 -34.41 -16.78
C ILE A 547 -9.77 -33.71 -17.40
N VAL A 548 -10.06 -33.98 -18.68
CA VAL A 548 -11.17 -33.38 -19.42
C VAL A 548 -12.51 -33.80 -18.83
N ALA A 549 -12.71 -35.08 -18.52
CA ALA A 549 -13.95 -35.56 -17.92
C ALA A 549 -14.23 -34.99 -16.52
N THR A 550 -13.17 -34.68 -15.76
CA THR A 550 -13.30 -34.14 -14.39
C THR A 550 -13.49 -32.62 -14.37
N ALA A 551 -13.01 -31.92 -15.40
CA ALA A 551 -13.06 -30.46 -15.48
C ALA A 551 -14.35 -29.89 -16.13
N VAL A 552 -15.26 -30.76 -16.59
CA VAL A 552 -16.59 -30.44 -17.16
C VAL A 552 -17.66 -30.71 -16.13
#